data_AF-A0A399WBT4-F1
#
_entry.id   AF-A0A399WBT4-F1
#
_cell.length_a   1.000
_cell.length_b   1.000
_cell.length_c   1.000
_cell.angle_alpha   90.00
_cell.angle_beta   90.00
_cell.angle_gamma   90.00
#
_symmetry.space_group_name_H-M   'P 1'
#
loop_
_entity.id
_entity.type
_entity.pdbx_description
1 polymer ?
#
loop_
_entity_poly.entity_id
_entity_poly.type
_entity_poly.pdbx_seq_one_letter_code
_entity_poly.pdbx_strand_id
1 'polypeptide(L)'
;MIKVKVKPEDFIVEEVADLPLQKDGNFRVYLLRKRGWNTVDILKMLSRKFSIPHSYFSYGGKKDKYAFTSQYITIARQGDKKTTPPLSSPSQGEDRERRKKSRIKPPNSRFHTNDKEVLSNSISLHEYPVPQKVDEENYSLSFVGYMDRPMGPDLITGNRFQIVVRNLAENDLTSALHEIDRVKRDGYPNYFDDQRFGSFDARQGFIAEKILKKHYNGALKIYFSSIHPEDSKEEKEHRKFFYENWGNWQVCLKGATSKFEKETFRYLEKHPKGFIPILQRISHEKMVLFFSAYQSHIWNEFLRKIIRLVSNDSFMFGTSKTINSSPLPVLSKAKGMGEVEWREKKNHPPLSPRSTERSRRSPIKGGEISCRRPDLKISKGIAGDYLFYTQLDDKNKAYLSTLVIPMPASNIRMPDDFTKNLFSEVLKENNLKSPMFNIRKLRQAFFKGIERKAIVTPEDLVVDYAEDEIYQGKKKLTLKFFLPRGCYGTMFIKRLFC
;
A
#
# COMPACT_ATOMS: atom_id res chain seq x y z
N MET A 1 13.72 -14.04 22.96
CA MET A 1 13.09 -13.46 21.76
C MET A 1 11.71 -14.03 21.58
N ILE A 2 10.72 -13.14 21.49
CA ILE A 2 9.30 -13.49 21.31
C ILE A 2 9.05 -14.27 20.02
N LYS A 3 7.88 -14.89 19.92
CA LYS A 3 7.38 -15.59 18.73
C LYS A 3 5.96 -15.15 18.40
N VAL A 4 5.61 -15.15 17.12
CA VAL A 4 4.25 -14.94 16.59
C VAL A 4 4.04 -15.91 15.43
N LYS A 5 2.79 -16.26 15.11
CA LYS A 5 2.44 -17.23 14.04
C LYS A 5 3.13 -18.58 14.21
N VAL A 6 3.23 -19.10 15.45
CA VAL A 6 3.84 -20.42 15.70
C VAL A 6 2.90 -21.53 15.20
N LYS A 7 1.59 -21.33 15.40
CA LYS A 7 0.51 -22.03 14.69
C LYS A 7 -0.45 -21.02 14.04
N PRO A 8 -1.25 -21.40 13.01
CA PRO A 8 -2.20 -20.49 12.35
C PRO A 8 -3.22 -19.85 13.30
N GLU A 9 -3.57 -20.54 14.38
CA GLU A 9 -4.51 -20.09 15.43
C GLU A 9 -3.94 -18.94 16.29
N ASP A 10 -2.60 -18.76 16.29
CA ASP A 10 -1.95 -17.61 16.95
C ASP A 10 -2.12 -16.31 16.15
N PHE A 11 -2.73 -16.34 14.95
CA PHE A 11 -2.89 -15.18 14.10
C PHE A 11 -4.19 -15.26 13.29
N ILE A 12 -5.27 -14.84 13.94
CA ILE A 12 -6.62 -14.78 13.36
C ILE A 12 -6.84 -13.37 12.79
N VAL A 13 -7.33 -13.28 11.55
CA VAL A 13 -7.70 -12.01 10.89
C VAL A 13 -9.09 -12.13 10.27
N GLU A 14 -10.03 -11.34 10.76
CA GLU A 14 -11.40 -11.29 10.23
C GLU A 14 -11.66 -9.95 9.54
N GLU A 15 -12.01 -9.99 8.26
CA GLU A 15 -12.34 -8.82 7.47
C GLU A 15 -13.67 -8.21 7.91
N VAL A 16 -13.67 -6.90 8.19
CA VAL A 16 -14.90 -6.13 8.39
C VAL A 16 -15.13 -5.31 7.12
N ALA A 17 -16.31 -5.44 6.54
CA ALA A 17 -16.70 -4.78 5.30
C ALA A 17 -18.12 -4.23 5.43
N ASP A 18 -18.35 -3.09 4.80
CA ASP A 18 -19.68 -2.55 4.54
C ASP A 18 -20.18 -3.16 3.22
N LEU A 19 -21.25 -3.96 3.30
CA LEU A 19 -21.74 -4.78 2.20
C LEU A 19 -23.16 -4.32 1.85
N PRO A 20 -23.39 -3.66 0.69
CA PRO A 20 -24.72 -3.28 0.23
C PRO A 20 -25.46 -4.51 -0.33
N LEU A 21 -25.82 -5.43 0.57
CA LEU A 21 -26.48 -6.69 0.27
C LEU A 21 -27.92 -6.46 -0.21
N GLN A 22 -28.33 -7.27 -1.18
CA GLN A 22 -29.65 -7.22 -1.79
C GLN A 22 -30.29 -8.62 -1.85
N LYS A 23 -31.61 -8.65 -2.08
CA LYS A 23 -32.40 -9.89 -2.25
C LYS A 23 -32.00 -10.69 -3.51
N ASP A 24 -31.54 -9.99 -4.53
CA ASP A 24 -31.04 -10.52 -5.79
C ASP A 24 -29.90 -9.62 -6.30
N GLY A 25 -29.17 -10.02 -7.34
CA GLY A 25 -28.10 -9.22 -7.94
C GLY A 25 -27.07 -10.03 -8.72
N ASN A 26 -26.23 -9.32 -9.49
CA ASN A 26 -25.29 -9.92 -10.46
C ASN A 26 -24.17 -10.77 -9.84
N PHE A 27 -23.86 -10.59 -8.57
CA PHE A 27 -22.79 -11.28 -7.84
C PHE A 27 -23.33 -11.96 -6.58
N ARG A 28 -23.00 -13.25 -6.41
CA ARG A 28 -23.21 -13.98 -5.14
C ARG A 28 -22.08 -13.61 -4.17
N VAL A 29 -22.42 -13.15 -2.97
CA VAL A 29 -21.46 -12.81 -1.90
C VAL A 29 -21.26 -14.01 -0.99
N TYR A 30 -20.00 -14.31 -0.68
CA TYR A 30 -19.61 -15.38 0.22
C TYR A 30 -18.61 -14.90 1.27
N LEU A 31 -18.75 -15.39 2.49
CA LEU A 31 -17.70 -15.37 3.51
C LEU A 31 -16.78 -16.57 3.28
N LEU A 32 -15.53 -16.32 2.91
CA LEU A 32 -14.47 -17.31 2.79
C LEU A 32 -13.62 -17.32 4.06
N ARG A 33 -13.61 -18.45 4.78
CA ARG A 33 -12.66 -18.75 5.85
C ARG A 33 -11.58 -19.69 5.33
N LYS A 34 -10.32 -19.49 5.72
CA LYS A 34 -9.20 -20.34 5.28
C LYS A 34 -8.07 -20.42 6.32
N ARG A 35 -7.38 -21.56 6.34
CA ARG A 35 -6.12 -21.83 7.06
C ARG A 35 -5.10 -22.39 6.06
N GLY A 36 -3.83 -21.99 6.14
CA GLY A 36 -2.75 -22.56 5.31
C GLY A 36 -2.75 -22.19 3.81
N TRP A 37 -3.77 -21.48 3.33
CA TRP A 37 -3.95 -21.09 1.92
C TRP A 37 -3.68 -19.60 1.66
N ASN A 38 -3.05 -19.29 0.51
CA ASN A 38 -3.09 -17.94 -0.08
C ASN A 38 -4.48 -17.68 -0.68
N THR A 39 -5.00 -16.44 -0.58
CA THR A 39 -6.27 -16.03 -1.22
C THR A 39 -6.32 -16.35 -2.72
N VAL A 40 -5.24 -16.14 -3.48
CA VAL A 40 -5.25 -16.38 -4.93
C VAL A 40 -5.31 -17.88 -5.25
N ASP A 41 -4.65 -18.73 -4.46
CA ASP A 41 -4.48 -20.13 -4.80
C ASP A 41 -5.70 -20.97 -4.39
N ILE A 42 -6.37 -20.62 -3.27
CA ILE A 42 -7.69 -21.18 -2.94
C ILE A 42 -8.74 -20.78 -3.98
N LEU A 43 -8.73 -19.54 -4.50
CA LEU A 43 -9.65 -19.13 -5.57
C LEU A 43 -9.38 -19.82 -6.92
N LYS A 44 -8.14 -20.28 -7.19
CA LYS A 44 -7.86 -21.19 -8.33
C LYS A 44 -8.37 -22.60 -8.07
N MET A 45 -8.27 -23.09 -6.84
CA MET A 45 -8.79 -24.41 -6.45
C MET A 45 -10.32 -24.44 -6.54
N LEU A 46 -11.02 -23.46 -5.96
CA LEU A 46 -12.49 -23.33 -6.03
C LEU A 46 -12.98 -23.15 -7.48
N SER A 47 -12.25 -22.38 -8.30
CA SER A 47 -12.49 -22.26 -9.74
C SER A 47 -12.48 -23.62 -10.45
N ARG A 48 -11.54 -24.51 -10.13
CA ARG A 48 -11.51 -25.88 -10.68
C ARG A 48 -12.61 -26.76 -10.09
N LYS A 49 -12.80 -26.72 -8.76
CA LYS A 49 -13.75 -27.59 -8.03
C LYS A 49 -15.21 -27.40 -8.46
N PHE A 50 -15.58 -26.19 -8.86
CA PHE A 50 -16.94 -25.84 -9.31
C PHE A 50 -17.04 -25.52 -10.81
N SER A 51 -15.97 -25.73 -11.58
CA SER A 51 -15.87 -25.38 -13.01
C SER A 51 -16.17 -23.91 -13.35
N ILE A 52 -15.99 -23.00 -12.38
CA ILE A 52 -16.24 -21.56 -12.52
C ILE A 52 -14.99 -20.89 -13.10
N PRO A 53 -15.09 -20.00 -14.10
CA PRO A 53 -13.96 -19.22 -14.59
C PRO A 53 -13.29 -18.43 -13.45
N HIS A 54 -11.97 -18.56 -13.26
CA HIS A 54 -11.24 -17.89 -12.16
C HIS A 54 -11.43 -16.36 -12.16
N SER A 55 -11.70 -15.78 -13.33
CA SER A 55 -12.09 -14.38 -13.50
C SER A 55 -13.36 -13.98 -12.72
N TYR A 56 -14.36 -14.85 -12.60
CA TYR A 56 -15.63 -14.51 -11.95
C TYR A 56 -15.50 -14.24 -10.45
N PHE A 57 -14.38 -14.63 -9.83
CA PHE A 57 -14.07 -14.39 -8.43
C PHE A 57 -13.47 -12.98 -8.26
N SER A 58 -13.96 -12.22 -7.28
CA SER A 58 -13.39 -10.93 -6.87
C SER A 58 -13.36 -10.80 -5.35
N TYR A 59 -12.37 -10.05 -4.84
CA TYR A 59 -12.05 -9.95 -3.42
C TYR A 59 -11.40 -8.59 -3.11
N GLY A 60 -11.63 -8.06 -1.92
CA GLY A 60 -11.12 -6.73 -1.55
C GLY A 60 -9.63 -6.70 -1.20
N GLY A 61 -9.08 -7.79 -0.66
CA GLY A 61 -7.67 -7.92 -0.33
C GLY A 61 -7.16 -9.37 -0.27
N LYS A 62 -5.85 -9.54 -0.39
CA LYS A 62 -5.17 -10.82 -0.11
C LYS A 62 -4.98 -10.94 1.40
N LYS A 63 -5.13 -12.14 1.96
CA LYS A 63 -4.90 -12.48 3.36
C LYS A 63 -3.80 -13.54 3.48
N ASP A 64 -2.99 -13.45 4.52
CA ASP A 64 -1.83 -14.30 4.78
C ASP A 64 -2.11 -15.81 4.71
N LYS A 65 -1.10 -16.59 4.32
CA LYS A 65 -1.12 -18.07 4.29
C LYS A 65 -1.04 -18.67 5.70
N TYR A 66 -0.09 -18.19 6.50
CA TYR A 66 0.22 -18.66 7.85
C TYR A 66 -0.59 -17.88 8.89
N ALA A 67 -1.91 -18.06 8.81
CA ALA A 67 -2.94 -17.40 9.61
C ALA A 67 -4.28 -18.16 9.45
N PHE A 68 -5.19 -18.02 10.40
CA PHE A 68 -6.62 -18.27 10.15
C PHE A 68 -7.25 -16.96 9.67
N THR A 69 -7.91 -16.96 8.50
CA THR A 69 -8.40 -15.70 7.91
C THR A 69 -9.81 -15.80 7.36
N SER A 70 -10.69 -14.92 7.81
CA SER A 70 -12.05 -14.70 7.29
C SER A 70 -12.03 -13.50 6.33
N GLN A 71 -12.54 -13.64 5.10
CA GLN A 71 -12.66 -12.53 4.14
C GLN A 71 -13.90 -12.67 3.24
N TYR A 72 -14.41 -11.55 2.73
CA TYR A 72 -15.51 -11.57 1.77
C TYR A 72 -14.99 -11.72 0.34
N ILE A 73 -15.70 -12.53 -0.45
CA ILE A 73 -15.51 -12.67 -1.89
C ILE A 73 -16.85 -12.58 -2.61
N THR A 74 -16.82 -12.17 -3.87
CA THR A 74 -17.97 -12.26 -4.79
C THR A 74 -17.67 -13.23 -5.92
N ILE A 75 -18.68 -13.97 -6.34
CA ILE A 75 -18.67 -14.78 -7.56
C ILE A 75 -19.74 -14.21 -8.50
N ALA A 76 -19.32 -13.78 -9.70
CA ALA A 76 -20.25 -13.32 -10.74
C ALA A 76 -21.19 -14.46 -11.17
N ARG A 77 -22.47 -14.16 -11.37
CA ARG A 77 -23.47 -15.11 -11.89
C ARG A 77 -23.54 -15.12 -13.42
N GLN A 78 -23.22 -13.97 -14.03
CA GLN A 78 -23.23 -13.77 -15.47
C GLN A 78 -21.85 -13.34 -15.98
N GLY A 79 -21.61 -13.50 -17.28
CA GLY A 79 -20.31 -13.35 -17.92
C GLY A 79 -19.81 -11.91 -18.12
N ASP A 80 -19.95 -11.05 -17.11
CA ASP A 80 -19.47 -9.66 -17.18
C ASP A 80 -17.93 -9.62 -17.04
N LYS A 81 -17.24 -9.60 -18.20
CA LYS A 81 -15.77 -9.82 -18.34
C LYS A 81 -14.88 -8.72 -17.72
N LYS A 82 -15.41 -7.82 -16.91
CA LYS A 82 -14.69 -6.73 -16.24
C LYS A 82 -14.05 -7.18 -14.92
N THR A 83 -13.29 -8.27 -14.99
CA THR A 83 -12.78 -8.98 -13.81
C THR A 83 -11.41 -8.46 -13.35
N THR A 84 -11.35 -7.15 -13.21
CA THR A 84 -10.47 -6.44 -12.28
C THR A 84 -11.32 -5.31 -11.69
N PRO A 85 -11.29 -5.07 -10.37
CA PRO A 85 -11.98 -3.91 -9.82
C PRO A 85 -11.41 -2.64 -10.48
N PRO A 86 -12.25 -1.69 -10.94
CA PRO A 86 -11.76 -0.41 -11.43
C PRO A 86 -11.09 0.32 -10.27
N LEU A 87 -9.76 0.19 -10.19
CA LEU A 87 -8.92 0.69 -9.11
C LEU A 87 -8.75 2.20 -9.21
N SER A 88 -9.88 2.90 -9.06
CA SER A 88 -10.08 4.35 -9.11
C SER A 88 -9.33 5.01 -10.27
N SER A 89 -9.81 4.81 -11.50
CA SER A 89 -9.64 5.85 -12.52
C SER A 89 -10.25 7.13 -11.96
N PRO A 90 -9.54 8.27 -11.92
CA PRO A 90 -10.12 9.51 -11.40
C PRO A 90 -11.36 9.86 -12.23
N SER A 91 -12.41 10.32 -11.55
CA SER A 91 -13.53 10.99 -12.21
C SER A 91 -12.97 12.16 -13.01
N GLN A 92 -13.05 12.08 -14.34
CA GLN A 92 -12.75 13.23 -15.18
C GLN A 92 -13.88 14.22 -14.97
N GLY A 93 -13.56 15.34 -14.32
CA GLY A 93 -14.43 16.51 -14.26
C GLY A 93 -14.76 17.00 -15.67
N GLU A 94 -15.86 17.72 -15.78
CA GLU A 94 -16.44 18.14 -17.05
C GLU A 94 -15.51 19.09 -17.80
N ASP A 95 -14.89 18.63 -18.88
CA ASP A 95 -14.12 19.46 -19.81
C ASP A 95 -14.88 19.56 -21.15
N ARG A 96 -16.04 20.22 -21.08
CA ARG A 96 -17.07 20.23 -22.12
C ARG A 96 -16.89 21.40 -23.09
N GLU A 97 -15.71 21.57 -23.67
CA GLU A 97 -15.59 22.39 -24.90
C GLU A 97 -14.45 21.98 -25.85
N ARG A 98 -14.48 22.54 -27.08
CA ARG A 98 -13.51 22.34 -28.19
C ARG A 98 -13.60 21.04 -28.99
N ARG A 99 -14.76 20.79 -29.60
CA ARG A 99 -14.84 20.12 -30.92
C ARG A 99 -15.69 20.93 -31.91
N LYS A 100 -15.03 21.71 -32.78
CA LYS A 100 -15.62 22.30 -34.00
C LYS A 100 -14.68 22.06 -35.19
N LYS A 101 -15.27 21.72 -36.34
CA LYS A 101 -14.68 21.64 -37.70
C LYS A 101 -13.54 20.62 -37.93
N SER A 102 -13.92 19.45 -38.44
CA SER A 102 -13.52 19.07 -39.81
C SER A 102 -14.66 18.27 -40.46
N ARG A 103 -14.86 18.45 -41.78
CA ARG A 103 -15.84 17.73 -42.61
C ARG A 103 -15.08 16.82 -43.57
N ILE A 104 -15.35 15.53 -43.56
CA ILE A 104 -15.06 14.62 -44.68
C ILE A 104 -16.29 13.69 -44.84
N LYS A 105 -16.75 13.50 -46.08
CA LYS A 105 -17.88 12.60 -46.40
C LYS A 105 -17.36 11.20 -46.74
N PRO A 106 -18.07 10.11 -46.39
CA PRO A 106 -18.01 8.86 -47.13
C PRO A 106 -18.94 8.91 -48.37
N PRO A 107 -18.62 8.21 -49.47
CA PRO A 107 -19.54 7.95 -50.58
C PRO A 107 -20.44 6.73 -50.32
N ASN A 108 -21.57 6.63 -51.03
CA ASN A 108 -22.53 5.53 -50.95
C ASN A 108 -22.41 4.54 -52.13
N SER A 109 -22.47 3.25 -51.82
CA SER A 109 -23.00 2.17 -52.68
C SER A 109 -23.54 1.10 -51.73
N ARG A 110 -24.85 0.79 -51.69
CA ARG A 110 -25.54 -0.16 -52.59
C ARG A 110 -24.69 -1.43 -52.79
N PHE A 111 -25.17 -2.63 -52.46
CA PHE A 111 -26.47 -3.18 -52.87
C PHE A 111 -27.15 -4.15 -51.88
N HIS A 112 -28.41 -4.46 -52.21
CA HIS A 112 -29.26 -5.59 -51.80
C HIS A 112 -29.48 -5.92 -50.32
N THR A 113 -30.73 -5.72 -49.91
CA THR A 113 -31.46 -6.55 -48.94
C THR A 113 -31.51 -8.01 -49.37
N ASN A 114 -31.43 -8.94 -48.42
CA ASN A 114 -32.25 -10.15 -48.40
C ASN A 114 -32.44 -10.61 -46.94
N ASP A 115 -33.40 -11.51 -46.75
CA ASP A 115 -34.27 -11.68 -45.59
C ASP A 115 -33.69 -11.99 -44.20
N LYS A 116 -34.59 -11.83 -43.23
CA LYS A 116 -34.41 -12.13 -41.81
C LYS A 116 -34.41 -13.64 -41.58
N GLU A 117 -33.28 -14.20 -41.14
CA GLU A 117 -33.33 -15.35 -40.22
C GLU A 117 -32.11 -15.38 -39.28
N VAL A 118 -32.02 -14.35 -38.43
CA VAL A 118 -31.10 -14.42 -37.28
C VAL A 118 -31.69 -15.38 -36.26
N LEU A 119 -31.17 -16.61 -36.21
CA LEU A 119 -31.52 -17.57 -35.16
C LEU A 119 -31.38 -16.89 -33.80
N SER A 120 -32.49 -16.83 -33.06
CA SER A 120 -32.49 -16.48 -31.65
C SER A 120 -31.89 -17.64 -30.85
N ASN A 121 -30.57 -17.81 -30.94
CA ASN A 121 -29.79 -18.70 -30.09
C ASN A 121 -29.88 -18.17 -28.65
N SER A 122 -30.93 -18.60 -27.97
CA SER A 122 -31.13 -18.46 -26.54
C SER A 122 -29.98 -19.16 -25.82
N ILE A 123 -28.93 -18.40 -25.53
CA ILE A 123 -27.82 -18.85 -24.70
C ILE A 123 -28.44 -19.26 -23.35
N SER A 124 -28.52 -20.56 -23.12
CA SER A 124 -29.12 -21.09 -21.90
C SER A 124 -28.34 -20.56 -20.70
N LEU A 125 -29.07 -20.01 -19.73
CA LEU A 125 -28.51 -19.37 -18.54
C LEU A 125 -27.92 -20.43 -17.61
N HIS A 126 -26.72 -20.91 -17.96
CA HIS A 126 -25.89 -21.76 -17.12
C HIS A 126 -25.39 -20.95 -15.91
N GLU A 127 -26.27 -20.79 -14.92
CA GLU A 127 -25.83 -20.47 -13.56
C GLU A 127 -24.89 -21.59 -13.09
N TYR A 128 -23.63 -21.27 -12.85
CA TYR A 128 -22.71 -22.23 -12.25
C TYR A 128 -23.24 -22.70 -10.89
N PRO A 129 -23.28 -24.02 -10.63
CA PRO A 129 -23.77 -24.56 -9.36
C PRO A 129 -22.74 -24.31 -8.26
N VAL A 130 -22.89 -23.16 -7.58
CA VAL A 130 -22.11 -22.84 -6.38
C VAL A 130 -22.92 -23.26 -5.16
N PRO A 131 -22.43 -24.17 -4.30
CA PRO A 131 -23.15 -24.56 -3.10
C PRO A 131 -23.36 -23.37 -2.15
N GLN A 132 -24.46 -23.42 -1.38
CA GLN A 132 -24.80 -22.42 -0.36
C GLN A 132 -23.81 -22.42 0.81
N LYS A 133 -23.28 -23.60 1.17
CA LYS A 133 -22.21 -23.77 2.15
C LYS A 133 -21.23 -24.84 1.68
N VAL A 134 -19.94 -24.60 1.92
CA VAL A 134 -18.85 -25.57 1.87
C VAL A 134 -18.16 -25.53 3.23
N ASP A 135 -17.88 -26.69 3.84
CA ASP A 135 -17.17 -26.78 5.11
C ASP A 135 -16.15 -27.92 5.01
N GLU A 136 -14.86 -27.59 4.94
CA GLU A 136 -13.76 -28.54 4.82
C GLU A 136 -12.61 -28.18 5.78
N GLU A 137 -11.79 -29.16 6.14
CA GLU A 137 -10.78 -29.09 7.21
C GLU A 137 -9.97 -27.78 7.26
N ASN A 138 -9.56 -27.26 6.10
CA ASN A 138 -8.69 -26.09 5.98
C ASN A 138 -9.37 -24.86 5.32
N TYR A 139 -10.66 -24.93 4.94
CA TYR A 139 -11.42 -23.77 4.44
C TYR A 139 -12.93 -24.00 4.49
N SER A 140 -13.69 -22.91 4.64
CA SER A 140 -15.14 -22.92 4.48
C SER A 140 -15.64 -21.70 3.71
N LEU A 141 -16.76 -21.88 3.01
CA LEU A 141 -17.36 -20.90 2.11
C LEU A 141 -18.86 -20.86 2.39
N SER A 142 -19.34 -19.78 2.99
CA SER A 142 -20.76 -19.61 3.35
C SER A 142 -21.37 -18.46 2.54
N PHE A 143 -22.52 -18.70 1.91
CA PHE A 143 -23.27 -17.67 1.21
C PHE A 143 -23.80 -16.61 2.19
N VAL A 144 -23.83 -15.35 1.76
CA VAL A 144 -24.20 -14.18 2.59
C VAL A 144 -25.34 -13.36 1.97
N GLY A 145 -25.45 -13.33 0.64
CA GLY A 145 -26.45 -12.53 -0.08
C GLY A 145 -25.98 -12.16 -1.49
N TYR A 146 -26.66 -11.18 -2.11
CA TYR A 146 -26.31 -10.72 -3.46
C TYR A 146 -25.84 -9.26 -3.47
N MET A 147 -25.09 -8.89 -4.52
CA MET A 147 -24.67 -7.52 -4.82
C MET A 147 -24.63 -7.30 -6.33
N ASP A 148 -24.81 -6.05 -6.78
CA ASP A 148 -24.69 -5.68 -8.21
C ASP A 148 -23.27 -5.35 -8.68
N ARG A 149 -22.31 -5.36 -7.77
CA ARG A 149 -20.90 -5.05 -8.05
C ARG A 149 -19.96 -6.05 -7.38
N PRO A 150 -18.76 -6.28 -7.95
CA PRO A 150 -17.78 -7.16 -7.32
C PRO A 150 -17.24 -6.57 -6.01
N MET A 151 -16.83 -7.47 -5.11
CA MET A 151 -16.12 -7.15 -3.87
C MET A 151 -14.81 -6.43 -4.19
N GLY A 152 -14.57 -5.32 -3.49
CA GLY A 152 -13.42 -4.43 -3.72
C GLY A 152 -12.82 -3.88 -2.43
N PRO A 153 -11.60 -3.32 -2.48
CA PRO A 153 -10.91 -2.77 -1.31
C PRO A 153 -11.59 -1.55 -0.70
N ASP A 154 -12.49 -0.90 -1.44
CA ASP A 154 -13.28 0.25 -1.03
C ASP A 154 -14.40 -0.10 -0.04
N LEU A 155 -14.89 -1.35 -0.07
CA LEU A 155 -15.92 -1.88 0.83
C LEU A 155 -15.36 -2.35 2.17
N ILE A 156 -14.05 -2.67 2.24
CA ILE A 156 -13.40 -3.04 3.49
C ILE A 156 -13.33 -1.80 4.40
N THR A 157 -13.90 -1.89 5.60
CA THR A 157 -13.82 -0.85 6.64
C THR A 157 -12.61 -1.07 7.55
N GLY A 158 -12.28 -2.33 7.85
CA GLY A 158 -11.10 -2.71 8.63
C GLY A 158 -10.93 -4.23 8.80
N ASN A 159 -10.21 -4.64 9.84
CA ASN A 159 -10.09 -6.04 10.23
C ASN A 159 -10.11 -6.16 11.75
N ARG A 160 -10.77 -7.19 12.26
CA ARG A 160 -10.56 -7.67 13.63
C ARG A 160 -9.39 -8.65 13.64
N PHE A 161 -8.52 -8.52 14.62
CA PHE A 161 -7.35 -9.37 14.83
C PHE A 161 -7.51 -10.10 16.17
N GLN A 162 -7.09 -11.36 16.22
CA GLN A 162 -6.66 -12.01 17.46
C GLN A 162 -5.24 -12.53 17.21
N ILE A 163 -4.26 -11.99 17.94
CA ILE A 163 -2.84 -12.35 17.82
C ILE A 163 -2.36 -12.89 19.16
N VAL A 164 -1.71 -14.06 19.14
CA VAL A 164 -1.00 -14.61 20.29
C VAL A 164 0.50 -14.39 20.11
N VAL A 165 1.11 -13.69 21.05
CA VAL A 165 2.55 -13.54 21.19
C VAL A 165 3.04 -14.58 22.20
N ARG A 166 4.07 -15.33 21.83
CA ARG A 166 4.58 -16.52 22.53
C ARG A 166 6.03 -16.37 22.96
N ASN A 167 6.49 -17.29 23.81
CA ASN A 167 7.86 -17.36 24.32
C ASN A 167 8.28 -16.07 25.06
N LEU A 168 7.39 -15.52 25.90
CA LEU A 168 7.62 -14.35 26.73
C LEU A 168 8.25 -14.75 28.07
N ALA A 169 9.26 -14.02 28.53
CA ALA A 169 9.61 -13.97 29.95
C ALA A 169 8.59 -13.08 30.71
N GLU A 170 8.55 -13.19 32.04
CA GLU A 170 7.69 -12.33 32.88
C GLU A 170 7.90 -10.84 32.59
N ASN A 171 9.17 -10.43 32.49
CA ASN A 171 9.54 -9.05 32.18
C ASN A 171 9.10 -8.61 30.77
N ASP A 172 9.06 -9.52 29.79
CA ASP A 172 8.55 -9.21 28.43
C ASP A 172 7.04 -8.93 28.48
N LEU A 173 6.30 -9.75 29.25
CA LEU A 173 4.86 -9.58 29.47
C LEU A 173 4.57 -8.29 30.25
N THR A 174 5.23 -8.04 31.38
CA THR A 174 5.05 -6.83 32.20
C THR A 174 5.34 -5.56 31.40
N SER A 175 6.41 -5.56 30.60
CA SER A 175 6.76 -4.45 29.69
C SER A 175 5.67 -4.22 28.64
N ALA A 176 5.17 -5.29 28.01
CA ALA A 176 4.12 -5.19 27.00
C ALA A 176 2.78 -4.67 27.57
N LEU A 177 2.39 -5.08 28.79
CA LEU A 177 1.18 -4.57 29.44
C LEU A 177 1.25 -3.06 29.69
N HIS A 178 2.38 -2.55 30.19
CA HIS A 178 2.59 -1.11 30.38
C HIS A 178 2.63 -0.33 29.06
N GLU A 179 3.21 -0.89 27.99
CA GLU A 179 3.19 -0.28 26.66
C GLU A 179 1.81 -0.33 25.98
N ILE A 180 0.94 -1.28 26.35
CA ILE A 180 -0.46 -1.30 25.90
C ILE A 180 -1.22 -0.08 26.42
N ASP A 181 -1.07 0.30 27.69
CA ASP A 181 -1.80 1.45 28.25
C ASP A 181 -1.30 2.78 27.67
N ARG A 182 0.00 2.88 27.36
CA ARG A 182 0.57 3.98 26.57
C ARG A 182 -0.07 4.06 25.17
N VAL A 183 -0.22 2.92 24.49
CA VAL A 183 -0.88 2.86 23.17
C VAL A 183 -2.38 3.16 23.23
N LYS A 184 -3.11 2.76 24.27
CA LYS A 184 -4.52 3.17 24.47
C LYS A 184 -4.63 4.70 24.55
N ARG A 185 -3.68 5.37 25.22
CA ARG A 185 -3.67 6.83 25.38
C ARG A 185 -3.22 7.58 24.13
N ASP A 186 -2.15 7.15 23.47
CA ASP A 186 -1.43 7.95 22.46
C ASP A 186 -1.40 7.33 21.05
N GLY A 187 -1.97 6.13 20.87
CA GLY A 187 -1.89 5.37 19.64
C GLY A 187 -0.44 4.98 19.27
N TYR A 188 -0.22 4.68 17.98
CA TYR A 188 1.12 4.48 17.43
C TYR A 188 1.21 4.89 15.94
N PRO A 189 2.41 5.28 15.45
CA PRO A 189 2.70 5.56 14.05
C PRO A 189 2.26 4.45 13.08
N ASN A 190 1.38 4.82 12.15
CA ASN A 190 0.66 3.90 11.26
C ASN A 190 1.48 3.51 10.00
N TYR A 191 2.71 3.05 10.20
CA TYR A 191 3.59 2.63 9.09
C TYR A 191 2.99 1.50 8.24
N PHE A 192 3.49 1.37 7.01
CA PHE A 192 3.36 0.14 6.23
C PHE A 192 4.39 -0.89 6.71
N ASP A 193 3.96 -2.12 6.99
CA ASP A 193 4.82 -3.21 7.46
C ASP A 193 5.70 -3.84 6.36
N ASP A 194 6.68 -4.64 6.77
CA ASP A 194 7.61 -5.38 5.88
C ASP A 194 6.87 -6.23 4.83
N GLN A 195 5.68 -6.74 5.18
CA GLN A 195 4.75 -7.43 4.27
C GLN A 195 4.41 -6.60 3.01
N ARG A 196 4.39 -5.27 3.11
CA ARG A 196 4.14 -4.34 1.99
C ARG A 196 5.34 -4.24 1.05
N PHE A 197 6.54 -4.60 1.52
CA PHE A 197 7.80 -4.48 0.81
C PHE A 197 8.33 -5.82 0.29
N GLY A 198 7.49 -6.83 0.11
CA GLY A 198 7.90 -8.15 -0.44
C GLY A 198 8.57 -8.12 -1.83
N SER A 199 8.49 -7.01 -2.56
CA SER A 199 9.22 -6.76 -3.82
C SER A 199 10.44 -5.82 -3.67
N PHE A 200 10.94 -5.65 -2.44
CA PHE A 200 12.18 -4.95 -2.14
C PHE A 200 13.35 -5.94 -2.14
N ASP A 201 14.48 -5.53 -2.72
CA ASP A 201 15.73 -6.29 -2.70
C ASP A 201 16.74 -5.53 -1.84
N ALA A 202 17.22 -6.15 -0.76
CA ALA A 202 18.15 -5.50 0.18
C ALA A 202 19.52 -5.15 -0.44
N ARG A 203 19.89 -5.73 -1.59
CA ARG A 203 21.13 -5.45 -2.32
C ARG A 203 20.91 -4.48 -3.49
N GLN A 204 19.73 -4.52 -4.11
CA GLN A 204 19.47 -3.82 -5.38
C GLN A 204 18.44 -2.67 -5.28
N GLY A 205 17.58 -2.65 -4.25
CA GLY A 205 16.55 -1.63 -4.02
C GLY A 205 15.18 -1.98 -4.62
N PHE A 206 14.39 -0.95 -4.98
CA PHE A 206 13.04 -1.11 -5.53
C PHE A 206 13.00 -1.05 -7.06
N ILE A 207 12.26 -1.97 -7.70
CA ILE A 207 11.97 -1.93 -9.15
C ILE A 207 11.40 -0.57 -9.58
N ALA A 208 10.39 -0.08 -8.85
CA ALA A 208 9.72 1.20 -9.13
C ALA A 208 10.66 2.41 -9.01
N GLU A 209 11.59 2.42 -8.05
CA GLU A 209 12.63 3.45 -7.93
C GLU A 209 13.51 3.48 -9.17
N LYS A 210 14.03 2.32 -9.61
CA LYS A 210 14.87 2.25 -10.81
C LYS A 210 14.10 2.74 -12.05
N ILE A 211 12.82 2.41 -12.18
CA ILE A 211 11.97 2.89 -13.29
C ILE A 211 11.77 4.41 -13.25
N LEU A 212 11.46 4.99 -12.08
CA LEU A 212 11.34 6.44 -11.89
C LEU A 212 12.63 7.18 -12.29
N LYS A 213 13.77 6.66 -11.84
CA LYS A 213 15.12 7.18 -12.14
C LYS A 213 15.60 6.80 -13.57
N LYS A 214 14.75 6.17 -14.39
CA LYS A 214 15.01 5.71 -15.78
C LYS A 214 16.09 4.62 -15.93
N HIS A 215 16.52 3.99 -14.84
CA HIS A 215 17.50 2.90 -14.79
C HIS A 215 16.85 1.56 -15.19
N TYR A 216 16.26 1.49 -16.38
CA TYR A 216 15.43 0.36 -16.83
C TYR A 216 16.15 -1.00 -16.85
N ASN A 217 17.47 -1.02 -17.10
CA ASN A 217 18.30 -2.23 -16.98
C ASN A 217 18.26 -2.80 -15.54
N GLY A 218 18.52 -1.95 -14.55
CA GLY A 218 18.47 -2.33 -13.13
C GLY A 218 17.06 -2.74 -12.69
N ALA A 219 16.01 -2.09 -13.21
CA ALA A 219 14.63 -2.49 -12.93
C ALA A 219 14.33 -3.93 -13.38
N LEU A 220 14.83 -4.34 -14.55
CA LEU A 220 14.70 -5.71 -15.04
C LEU A 220 15.64 -6.68 -14.31
N LYS A 221 16.87 -6.27 -13.95
CA LYS A 221 17.77 -7.13 -13.16
C LYS A 221 17.10 -7.55 -11.86
N ILE A 222 16.54 -6.60 -11.11
CA ILE A 222 15.79 -6.86 -9.88
C ILE A 222 14.64 -7.85 -10.16
N TYR A 223 13.81 -7.57 -11.18
CA TYR A 223 12.65 -8.41 -11.53
C TYR A 223 12.99 -9.91 -11.76
N PHE A 224 14.14 -10.21 -12.38
CA PHE A 224 14.56 -11.59 -12.69
C PHE A 224 15.49 -12.23 -11.65
N SER A 225 16.17 -11.43 -10.81
CA SER A 225 17.26 -11.94 -9.95
C SER A 225 17.09 -11.73 -8.45
N SER A 226 16.10 -10.93 -8.01
CA SER A 226 15.81 -10.80 -6.59
C SER A 226 15.33 -12.13 -6.00
N ILE A 227 15.87 -12.48 -4.84
CA ILE A 227 15.58 -13.71 -4.09
C ILE A 227 14.71 -13.37 -2.88
N HIS A 228 13.66 -14.16 -2.66
CA HIS A 228 12.75 -14.04 -1.54
C HIS A 228 12.93 -15.23 -0.56
N PRO A 229 12.63 -15.06 0.75
CA PRO A 229 12.76 -16.15 1.72
C PRO A 229 11.90 -17.39 1.39
N GLU A 230 10.70 -17.17 0.86
CA GLU A 230 9.72 -18.22 0.52
C GLU A 230 10.01 -18.96 -0.81
N ASP A 231 10.94 -18.48 -1.65
CA ASP A 231 11.30 -19.15 -2.93
C ASP A 231 11.83 -20.58 -2.66
N SER A 232 11.63 -21.52 -3.59
CA SER A 232 12.25 -22.85 -3.50
C SER A 232 13.79 -22.78 -3.62
N LYS A 233 14.49 -23.89 -3.33
CA LYS A 233 15.96 -23.95 -3.52
C LYS A 233 16.32 -23.72 -4.99
N GLU A 234 15.57 -24.36 -5.88
CA GLU A 234 15.71 -24.30 -7.33
C GLU A 234 15.40 -22.90 -7.86
N GLU A 235 14.35 -22.24 -7.33
CA GLU A 235 14.04 -20.84 -7.66
C GLU A 235 15.15 -19.89 -7.19
N LYS A 236 15.70 -20.10 -5.98
CA LYS A 236 16.84 -19.34 -5.43
C LYS A 236 18.08 -19.47 -6.32
N GLU A 237 18.38 -20.67 -6.78
CA GLU A 237 19.50 -20.97 -7.69
C GLU A 237 19.27 -20.37 -9.09
N HIS A 238 18.06 -20.45 -9.64
CA HIS A 238 17.67 -19.85 -10.93
C HIS A 238 17.80 -18.31 -10.93
N ARG A 239 17.31 -17.66 -9.86
CA ARG A 239 17.43 -16.21 -9.65
C ARG A 239 18.90 -15.78 -9.46
N LYS A 240 19.69 -16.57 -8.72
CA LYS A 240 21.14 -16.36 -8.56
C LYS A 240 21.87 -16.46 -9.91
N PHE A 241 21.57 -17.47 -10.72
CA PHE A 241 22.12 -17.62 -12.07
C PHE A 241 21.87 -16.39 -12.95
N PHE A 242 20.65 -15.82 -12.91
CA PHE A 242 20.38 -14.55 -13.60
C PHE A 242 21.06 -13.34 -12.96
N TYR A 243 21.32 -13.32 -11.65
CA TYR A 243 22.09 -12.25 -11.01
C TYR A 243 23.53 -12.20 -11.54
N GLU A 244 24.17 -13.37 -11.61
CA GLU A 244 25.60 -13.53 -11.92
C GLU A 244 25.87 -13.36 -13.43
N ASN A 245 24.99 -13.88 -14.29
CA ASN A 245 25.15 -13.81 -15.75
C ASN A 245 24.51 -12.56 -16.39
N TRP A 246 24.02 -11.60 -15.59
CA TRP A 246 23.23 -10.47 -16.10
C TRP A 246 24.00 -9.60 -17.10
N GLY A 247 23.52 -9.57 -18.35
CA GLY A 247 24.15 -8.90 -19.48
C GLY A 247 24.66 -9.88 -20.55
N ASN A 248 24.98 -11.12 -20.17
CA ASN A 248 25.26 -12.20 -21.12
C ASN A 248 23.94 -12.85 -21.56
N TRP A 249 23.24 -12.20 -22.48
CA TRP A 249 21.89 -12.60 -22.91
C TRP A 249 21.82 -14.00 -23.51
N GLN A 250 22.92 -14.51 -24.09
CA GLN A 250 23.00 -15.88 -24.60
C GLN A 250 23.02 -16.92 -23.47
N VAL A 251 23.78 -16.67 -22.40
CA VAL A 251 23.76 -17.54 -21.22
C VAL A 251 22.43 -17.44 -20.49
N CYS A 252 21.87 -16.23 -20.31
CA CYS A 252 20.53 -16.07 -19.75
C CYS A 252 19.44 -16.77 -20.58
N LEU A 253 19.52 -16.75 -21.92
CA LEU A 253 18.58 -17.44 -22.80
C LEU A 253 18.69 -18.96 -22.72
N LYS A 254 19.90 -19.51 -22.52
CA LYS A 254 20.12 -20.95 -22.30
C LYS A 254 19.52 -21.44 -20.98
N GLY A 255 19.67 -20.66 -19.90
CA GLY A 255 19.10 -21.00 -18.59
C GLY A 255 17.60 -20.70 -18.44
N ALA A 256 17.02 -19.86 -19.31
CA ALA A 256 15.62 -19.46 -19.25
C ALA A 256 14.66 -20.65 -19.21
N THR A 257 13.77 -20.71 -18.21
CA THR A 257 12.79 -21.80 -18.06
C THR A 257 11.44 -21.38 -18.61
N SER A 258 10.90 -20.24 -18.16
CA SER A 258 9.56 -19.77 -18.55
C SER A 258 9.52 -19.16 -19.96
N LYS A 259 8.31 -19.14 -20.55
CA LYS A 259 8.06 -18.48 -21.84
C LYS A 259 8.46 -16.99 -21.81
N PHE A 260 8.19 -16.30 -20.69
CA PHE A 260 8.51 -14.87 -20.55
C PHE A 260 10.02 -14.60 -20.49
N GLU A 261 10.80 -15.45 -19.81
CA GLU A 261 12.27 -15.37 -19.82
C GLU A 261 12.82 -15.64 -21.23
N LYS A 262 12.40 -16.74 -21.87
CA LYS A 262 12.86 -17.14 -23.22
C LYS A 262 12.59 -16.05 -24.27
N GLU A 263 11.44 -15.40 -24.21
CA GLU A 263 11.11 -14.27 -25.09
C GLU A 263 11.86 -12.98 -24.69
N THR A 264 12.14 -12.77 -23.41
CA THR A 264 12.88 -11.60 -22.91
C THR A 264 14.35 -11.65 -23.35
N PHE A 265 15.06 -12.74 -23.05
CA PHE A 265 16.50 -12.80 -23.32
C PHE A 265 16.81 -12.92 -24.82
N ARG A 266 15.96 -13.59 -25.60
CA ARG A 266 16.04 -13.58 -27.08
C ARG A 266 15.80 -12.19 -27.68
N TYR A 267 14.97 -11.36 -27.04
CA TYR A 267 14.79 -9.96 -27.45
C TYR A 267 16.01 -9.10 -27.05
N LEU A 268 16.57 -9.30 -25.85
CA LEU A 268 17.76 -8.57 -25.39
C LEU A 268 19.03 -8.94 -26.16
N GLU A 269 19.19 -10.18 -26.60
CA GLU A 269 20.27 -10.59 -27.50
C GLU A 269 20.31 -9.73 -28.77
N LYS A 270 19.15 -9.55 -29.42
CA LYS A 270 19.02 -8.71 -30.63
C LYS A 270 18.98 -7.21 -30.33
N HIS A 271 18.56 -6.82 -29.13
CA HIS A 271 18.41 -5.43 -28.72
C HIS A 271 18.96 -5.19 -27.29
N PRO A 272 20.30 -5.13 -27.09
CA PRO A 272 20.92 -5.12 -25.76
C PRO A 272 20.58 -3.92 -24.84
N LYS A 273 19.89 -2.90 -25.36
CA LYS A 273 19.40 -1.73 -24.62
C LYS A 273 17.85 -1.64 -24.59
N GLY A 274 17.16 -2.66 -25.10
CA GLY A 274 15.71 -2.71 -25.36
C GLY A 274 14.81 -2.95 -24.14
N PHE A 275 15.12 -2.34 -22.99
CA PHE A 275 14.48 -2.68 -21.71
C PHE A 275 13.00 -2.26 -21.59
N ILE A 276 12.59 -1.17 -22.26
CA ILE A 276 11.24 -0.59 -22.08
C ILE A 276 10.13 -1.52 -22.63
N PRO A 277 10.23 -2.11 -23.84
CA PRO A 277 9.26 -3.10 -24.32
C PRO A 277 9.05 -4.30 -23.38
N ILE A 278 10.10 -4.75 -22.68
CA ILE A 278 9.98 -5.86 -21.72
C ILE A 278 9.23 -5.42 -20.47
N LEU A 279 9.56 -4.24 -19.91
CA LEU A 279 8.82 -3.64 -18.80
C LEU A 279 7.35 -3.40 -19.14
N GLN A 280 7.05 -3.04 -20.41
CA GLN A 280 5.68 -2.88 -20.91
C GLN A 280 4.90 -4.20 -21.00
N ARG A 281 5.57 -5.36 -20.99
CA ARG A 281 4.96 -6.71 -21.01
C ARG A 281 4.80 -7.33 -19.62
N ILE A 282 5.34 -6.71 -18.56
CA ILE A 282 5.06 -7.12 -17.17
C ILE A 282 3.59 -6.82 -16.87
N SER A 283 2.90 -7.79 -16.25
CA SER A 283 1.47 -7.70 -15.94
C SER A 283 1.12 -6.51 -15.02
N HIS A 284 -0.09 -5.99 -15.21
CA HIS A 284 -0.59 -4.83 -14.46
C HIS A 284 -0.51 -5.02 -12.95
N GLU A 285 -0.92 -6.19 -12.44
CA GLU A 285 -0.85 -6.53 -11.02
C GLU A 285 0.55 -6.42 -10.42
N LYS A 286 1.57 -6.98 -11.09
CA LYS A 286 2.95 -6.92 -10.61
C LYS A 286 3.46 -5.49 -10.60
N MET A 287 3.16 -4.71 -11.64
CA MET A 287 3.54 -3.30 -11.71
C MET A 287 2.85 -2.47 -10.61
N VAL A 288 1.54 -2.65 -10.40
CA VAL A 288 0.81 -2.01 -9.29
C VAL A 288 1.41 -2.38 -7.93
N LEU A 289 1.83 -3.63 -7.71
CA LEU A 289 2.52 -4.05 -6.48
C LEU A 289 3.86 -3.32 -6.31
N PHE A 290 4.73 -3.32 -7.33
CA PHE A 290 6.05 -2.67 -7.26
C PHE A 290 5.95 -1.16 -6.99
N PHE A 291 5.00 -0.49 -7.64
CA PHE A 291 4.78 0.94 -7.46
C PHE A 291 4.13 1.27 -6.11
N SER A 292 3.16 0.46 -5.66
CA SER A 292 2.56 0.56 -4.32
C SER A 292 3.57 0.35 -3.20
N ALA A 293 4.52 -0.60 -3.36
CA ALA A 293 5.58 -0.85 -2.38
C ALA A 293 6.52 0.36 -2.23
N TYR A 294 7.01 0.93 -3.33
CA TYR A 294 7.89 2.11 -3.25
C TYR A 294 7.13 3.37 -2.76
N GLN A 295 5.87 3.54 -3.15
CA GLN A 295 5.00 4.61 -2.64
C GLN A 295 4.84 4.53 -1.12
N SER A 296 4.64 3.32 -0.58
CA SER A 296 4.57 3.05 0.87
C SER A 296 5.90 3.29 1.59
N HIS A 297 7.05 3.03 0.95
CA HIS A 297 8.37 3.30 1.55
C HIS A 297 8.63 4.80 1.69
N ILE A 298 8.35 5.60 0.65
CA ILE A 298 8.46 7.08 0.73
C ILE A 298 7.47 7.67 1.75
N TRP A 299 6.28 7.07 1.91
CA TRP A 299 5.35 7.45 2.98
C TRP A 299 5.88 7.11 4.38
N ASN A 300 6.51 5.94 4.55
CA ASN A 300 7.17 5.56 5.81
C ASN A 300 8.32 6.52 6.17
N GLU A 301 9.19 6.88 5.23
CA GLU A 301 10.27 7.86 5.47
C GLU A 301 9.72 9.26 5.82
N PHE A 302 8.59 9.65 5.22
CA PHE A 302 7.93 10.89 5.57
C PHE A 302 7.34 10.87 6.99
N LEU A 303 6.61 9.82 7.36
CA LEU A 303 6.13 9.65 8.74
C LEU A 303 7.30 9.58 9.74
N ARG A 304 8.39 8.89 9.39
CA ARG A 304 9.63 8.84 10.19
C ARG A 304 10.17 10.24 10.50
N LYS A 305 10.21 11.14 9.51
CA LYS A 305 10.62 12.53 9.73
C LYS A 305 9.65 13.29 10.63
N ILE A 306 8.34 13.13 10.42
CA ILE A 306 7.32 13.79 11.26
C ILE A 306 7.48 13.37 12.73
N ILE A 307 7.52 12.06 13.00
CA ILE A 307 7.70 11.52 14.36
C ILE A 307 9.02 11.99 14.99
N ARG A 308 10.13 12.03 14.22
CA ARG A 308 11.40 12.59 14.72
C ARG A 308 11.29 14.05 15.14
N LEU A 309 10.61 14.91 14.38
CA LEU A 309 10.52 16.34 14.73
C LEU A 309 9.58 16.56 15.92
N VAL A 310 8.40 15.95 15.86
CA VAL A 310 7.36 16.03 16.91
C VAL A 310 7.89 15.54 18.26
N SER A 311 8.56 14.38 18.32
CA SER A 311 9.09 13.83 19.58
C SER A 311 10.35 14.52 20.11
N ASN A 312 10.97 15.44 19.36
CA ASN A 312 12.12 16.25 19.82
C ASN A 312 11.69 17.63 20.38
N ASP A 313 10.37 17.88 20.53
CA ASP A 313 9.75 19.21 20.74
C ASP A 313 10.21 20.27 19.70
N SER A 314 10.82 19.81 18.62
CA SER A 314 11.56 20.64 17.69
C SER A 314 10.61 21.11 16.59
N PHE A 315 10.22 22.37 16.71
CA PHE A 315 9.63 23.16 15.63
C PHE A 315 8.14 22.93 15.32
N MET A 316 7.31 22.63 16.32
CA MET A 316 5.84 22.75 16.16
C MET A 316 5.32 24.18 16.36
N PHE A 317 5.79 24.92 17.37
CA PHE A 317 5.42 26.33 17.57
C PHE A 317 6.62 27.14 18.07
N GLY A 318 7.46 27.62 17.16
CA GLY A 318 8.47 28.62 17.46
C GLY A 318 7.80 29.98 17.73
N THR A 319 8.08 30.55 18.91
CA THR A 319 7.68 31.89 19.41
C THR A 319 7.05 32.83 18.36
N SER A 320 5.73 33.00 18.40
CA SER A 320 5.11 34.16 17.74
C SER A 320 5.44 35.43 18.52
N LYS A 321 6.25 36.29 17.92
CA LYS A 321 5.93 37.72 17.96
C LYS A 321 5.06 38.01 16.75
N THR A 322 3.88 38.59 17.01
CA THR A 322 2.94 39.13 16.02
C THR A 322 2.50 38.19 14.89
N ILE A 323 1.61 37.23 15.21
CA ILE A 323 0.39 37.00 14.41
C ILE A 323 -0.78 37.00 15.40
N ASN A 324 -1.82 37.79 15.12
CA ASN A 324 -2.98 37.91 16.00
C ASN A 324 -3.81 36.62 16.02
N SER A 325 -4.50 36.40 17.14
CA SER A 325 -5.45 35.30 17.30
C SER A 325 -6.64 35.40 16.34
N SER A 326 -7.02 34.26 15.76
CA SER A 326 -8.34 34.03 15.15
C SER A 326 -8.65 32.52 15.23
N PRO A 327 -9.89 32.11 15.51
CA PRO A 327 -10.20 30.70 15.76
C PRO A 327 -10.10 29.81 14.52
N LEU A 328 -9.95 28.49 14.73
CA LEU A 328 -10.06 27.48 13.69
C LEU A 328 -11.45 27.54 13.02
N PRO A 329 -11.55 27.57 11.68
CA PRO A 329 -12.82 27.72 11.00
C PRO A 329 -13.66 26.44 11.05
N VAL A 330 -14.82 26.50 11.70
CA VAL A 330 -15.86 25.47 11.63
C VAL A 330 -16.52 25.53 10.24
N LEU A 331 -16.62 24.38 9.57
CA LEU A 331 -17.23 24.27 8.24
C LEU A 331 -18.74 24.58 8.28
N SER A 332 -19.14 25.66 7.64
CA SER A 332 -20.55 26.02 7.36
C SER A 332 -20.71 26.46 5.89
N LYS A 333 -21.95 26.66 5.42
CA LYS A 333 -22.32 26.59 3.99
C LYS A 333 -22.61 27.95 3.31
N ALA A 334 -22.06 28.08 2.09
CA ALA A 334 -22.68 28.63 0.87
C ALA A 334 -22.77 30.16 0.59
N LYS A 335 -22.60 30.48 -0.72
CA LYS A 335 -23.01 31.68 -1.51
C LYS A 335 -22.37 33.05 -1.22
N GLY A 336 -22.04 33.81 -2.28
CA GLY A 336 -21.88 35.28 -2.25
C GLY A 336 -20.88 35.85 -3.27
N MET A 337 -21.30 36.80 -4.11
CA MET A 337 -20.60 37.43 -5.25
C MET A 337 -19.52 38.49 -4.85
N GLY A 338 -18.53 38.78 -5.74
CA GLY A 338 -17.39 39.73 -5.55
C GLY A 338 -16.04 39.16 -6.08
N GLU A 339 -15.15 39.79 -6.86
CA GLU A 339 -14.98 41.18 -7.40
C GLU A 339 -14.43 42.24 -6.40
N VAL A 340 -13.54 43.20 -6.74
CA VAL A 340 -13.08 43.78 -8.04
C VAL A 340 -11.55 44.13 -8.08
N GLU A 341 -10.91 44.05 -9.27
CA GLU A 341 -9.70 44.71 -9.87
C GLU A 341 -8.36 45.15 -9.16
N TRP A 342 -7.22 44.90 -9.88
CA TRP A 342 -5.95 45.68 -10.08
C TRP A 342 -5.07 46.15 -8.87
N ARG A 343 -3.76 46.52 -8.91
CA ARG A 343 -2.58 46.64 -9.85
C ARG A 343 -1.29 46.87 -8.97
N GLU A 344 -0.01 46.84 -9.36
CA GLU A 344 0.84 46.33 -10.47
C GLU A 344 2.36 46.37 -10.05
N LYS A 345 3.33 46.05 -10.94
CA LYS A 345 4.76 46.50 -11.03
C LYS A 345 5.70 46.41 -9.78
N LYS A 346 6.77 45.58 -9.72
CA LYS A 346 8.07 45.54 -10.47
C LYS A 346 9.27 46.09 -9.65
N ASN A 347 10.34 45.31 -9.44
CA ASN A 347 11.74 45.62 -9.83
C ASN A 347 12.80 44.59 -9.34
N HIS A 348 13.99 44.63 -9.97
CA HIS A 348 15.24 43.85 -9.76
C HIS A 348 16.42 44.75 -10.24
N PRO A 349 17.72 44.40 -10.04
CA PRO A 349 18.42 43.64 -8.98
C PRO A 349 19.44 44.60 -8.26
N PRO A 350 20.73 44.30 -7.89
CA PRO A 350 21.81 43.61 -8.63
C PRO A 350 22.56 42.50 -7.82
N LEU A 351 23.85 42.23 -8.11
CA LEU A 351 24.57 40.98 -7.80
C LEU A 351 25.91 41.15 -7.03
N SER A 352 26.10 40.34 -5.98
CA SER A 352 27.43 39.85 -5.48
C SER A 352 28.38 40.93 -4.87
N PRO A 353 29.56 40.63 -4.28
CA PRO A 353 30.53 39.55 -4.58
C PRO A 353 30.78 38.54 -3.44
N ARG A 354 31.74 37.63 -3.65
CA ARG A 354 32.34 36.75 -2.61
C ARG A 354 33.43 37.51 -1.83
N SER A 355 33.58 37.18 -0.55
CA SER A 355 34.88 37.23 0.14
C SER A 355 35.06 35.98 1.01
N THR A 356 36.32 35.58 1.23
CA THR A 356 36.69 34.41 2.03
C THR A 356 37.45 34.86 3.26
N GLU A 357 36.99 34.52 4.46
CA GLU A 357 37.80 34.79 5.66
C GLU A 357 37.59 33.73 6.75
N ARG A 358 38.72 33.18 7.25
CA ARG A 358 38.77 32.31 8.42
C ARG A 358 38.99 33.19 9.65
N SER A 359 37.94 33.46 10.43
CA SER A 359 38.09 34.06 11.76
C SER A 359 37.90 33.00 12.85
N ARG A 360 38.92 32.80 13.70
CA ARG A 360 38.80 32.01 14.93
C ARG A 360 38.17 32.89 16.01
N ARG A 361 37.06 32.45 16.61
CA ARG A 361 36.58 32.99 17.89
C ARG A 361 36.25 31.86 18.86
N SER A 362 36.73 32.02 20.10
CA SER A 362 36.57 31.07 21.21
C SER A 362 35.12 31.00 21.69
N PRO A 363 34.70 29.91 22.37
CA PRO A 363 33.28 29.66 22.65
C PRO A 363 32.69 30.66 23.66
N ILE A 364 31.54 31.22 23.31
CA ILE A 364 30.67 31.93 24.25
C ILE A 364 29.99 30.88 25.14
N LYS A 365 30.06 31.05 26.47
CA LYS A 365 29.29 30.24 27.43
C LYS A 365 27.80 30.56 27.30
N GLY A 366 27.08 29.79 26.48
CA GLY A 366 25.62 29.72 26.49
C GLY A 366 25.14 28.59 27.39
N GLY A 367 24.04 28.80 28.12
CA GLY A 367 23.53 27.82 29.08
C GLY A 367 23.08 26.50 28.45
N GLU A 368 23.09 25.43 29.24
CA GLU A 368 22.67 24.11 28.80
C GLU A 368 21.16 24.09 28.48
N ILE A 369 20.83 24.26 27.20
CA ILE A 369 19.57 23.70 26.68
C ILE A 369 19.72 22.19 26.79
N SER A 370 19.17 21.62 27.87
CA SER A 370 19.11 20.18 28.09
C SER A 370 18.14 19.56 27.09
N CYS A 371 18.65 19.35 25.86
CA CYS A 371 17.98 18.62 24.80
C CYS A 371 17.81 17.17 25.24
N ARG A 372 16.72 16.89 25.98
CA ARG A 372 16.27 15.54 26.28
C ARG A 372 16.28 14.76 24.97
N ARG A 373 17.05 13.67 24.92
CA ARG A 373 16.98 12.75 23.78
C ARG A 373 15.54 12.26 23.70
N PRO A 374 14.94 12.19 22.49
CA PRO A 374 13.55 11.80 22.36
C PRO A 374 13.45 10.31 22.70
N ASP A 375 12.49 9.93 23.54
CA ASP A 375 12.22 8.52 23.87
C ASP A 375 11.54 7.82 22.69
N LEU A 376 12.33 7.60 21.64
CA LEU A 376 11.96 6.91 20.41
C LEU A 376 12.51 5.48 20.44
N LYS A 377 11.62 4.53 20.65
CA LYS A 377 11.88 3.09 20.44
C LYS A 377 12.06 2.81 18.94
N ILE A 378 12.93 1.85 18.62
CA ILE A 378 13.35 1.57 17.24
C ILE A 378 13.18 0.08 16.94
N SER A 379 12.12 -0.29 16.21
CA SER A 379 12.00 -1.63 15.64
C SER A 379 12.69 -1.67 14.28
N LYS A 380 13.39 -2.76 13.96
CA LYS A 380 14.04 -2.93 12.64
C LYS A 380 13.05 -3.44 11.60
N GLY A 381 13.26 -3.03 10.35
CA GLY A 381 12.44 -3.38 9.20
C GLY A 381 13.27 -3.59 7.95
N ILE A 382 12.70 -4.28 6.95
CA ILE A 382 13.46 -4.68 5.75
C ILE A 382 13.73 -3.51 4.80
N ALA A 383 12.85 -2.50 4.81
CA ALA A 383 12.94 -1.30 3.96
C ALA A 383 13.08 -0.01 4.80
N GLY A 384 13.89 -0.09 5.86
CA GLY A 384 14.07 0.95 6.87
C GLY A 384 13.46 0.59 8.22
N ASP A 385 13.90 1.29 9.27
CA ASP A 385 13.43 1.10 10.66
C ASP A 385 11.94 1.50 10.83
N TYR A 386 11.40 1.31 12.04
CA TYR A 386 10.12 1.86 12.50
C TYR A 386 10.37 2.62 13.81
N LEU A 387 9.98 3.89 13.89
CA LEU A 387 10.20 4.74 15.07
C LEU A 387 8.90 4.94 15.84
N PHE A 388 8.93 4.67 17.13
CA PHE A 388 7.76 4.72 18.01
C PHE A 388 8.04 5.61 19.22
N TYR A 389 7.18 6.59 19.48
CA TYR A 389 7.22 7.35 20.74
C TYR A 389 6.75 6.49 21.91
N THR A 390 7.37 6.67 23.07
CA THR A 390 6.88 6.12 24.35
C THR A 390 5.63 6.87 24.84
N GLN A 391 5.64 8.20 24.68
CA GLN A 391 4.59 9.12 25.13
C GLN A 391 4.52 10.34 24.18
N LEU A 392 3.32 10.93 24.06
CA LEU A 392 3.11 12.29 23.56
C LEU A 392 2.54 13.21 24.66
N ASP A 393 2.78 14.51 24.52
CA ASP A 393 1.93 15.55 25.13
C ASP A 393 0.63 15.73 24.34
N ASP A 394 -0.38 16.35 24.96
CA ASP A 394 -1.73 16.47 24.39
C ASP A 394 -1.79 17.28 23.08
N LYS A 395 -0.87 18.24 22.89
CA LYS A 395 -0.79 19.11 21.70
C LYS A 395 -0.24 18.35 20.50
N ASN A 396 0.90 17.68 20.67
CA ASN A 396 1.49 16.82 19.64
C ASN A 396 0.59 15.61 19.34
N LYS A 397 -0.10 15.06 20.36
CA LYS A 397 -1.15 14.04 20.21
C LYS A 397 -2.35 14.55 19.39
N ALA A 398 -2.88 15.73 19.68
CA ALA A 398 -4.04 16.29 18.95
C ALA A 398 -3.71 16.53 17.47
N TYR A 399 -2.51 17.04 17.18
CA TYR A 399 -2.01 17.17 15.81
C TYR A 399 -1.85 15.81 15.13
N LEU A 400 -1.13 14.85 15.70
CA LEU A 400 -0.92 13.54 15.07
C LEU A 400 -2.22 12.73 14.90
N SER A 401 -3.18 12.87 15.81
CA SER A 401 -4.50 12.21 15.75
C SER A 401 -5.38 12.71 14.61
N THR A 402 -5.25 13.99 14.25
CA THR A 402 -5.99 14.63 13.13
C THR A 402 -5.22 14.56 11.80
N LEU A 403 -3.90 14.36 11.84
CA LEU A 403 -3.03 14.35 10.67
C LEU A 403 -3.33 13.18 9.72
N VAL A 404 -3.82 13.51 8.52
CA VAL A 404 -4.02 12.60 7.39
C VAL A 404 -3.01 12.92 6.30
N ILE A 405 -2.21 11.93 5.91
CA ILE A 405 -1.09 12.08 4.98
C ILE A 405 -1.44 11.41 3.64
N PRO A 406 -1.43 12.13 2.51
CA PRO A 406 -1.65 11.53 1.18
C PRO A 406 -0.46 10.69 0.74
N MET A 407 -0.74 9.59 0.03
CA MET A 407 0.26 8.73 -0.57
C MET A 407 0.99 9.42 -1.74
N PRO A 408 2.34 9.37 -1.81
CA PRO A 408 3.14 10.09 -2.81
C PRO A 408 2.66 9.92 -4.27
N ALA A 409 2.23 11.01 -4.91
CA ALA A 409 1.79 11.05 -6.30
C ALA A 409 2.14 12.43 -6.92
N SER A 410 1.87 12.63 -8.23
CA SER A 410 2.35 13.83 -8.93
C SER A 410 1.65 15.12 -8.51
N ASN A 411 0.36 15.04 -8.18
CA ASN A 411 -0.49 16.16 -7.79
C ASN A 411 -1.16 15.82 -6.46
N ILE A 412 -0.45 16.01 -5.34
CA ILE A 412 -1.00 15.84 -3.99
C ILE A 412 -1.12 17.20 -3.29
N ARG A 413 -2.18 17.38 -2.51
CA ARG A 413 -2.34 18.50 -1.58
C ARG A 413 -1.95 17.99 -0.19
N MET A 414 -0.98 18.62 0.44
CA MET A 414 -0.67 18.37 1.86
C MET A 414 -1.65 19.12 2.77
N PRO A 415 -1.90 18.62 4.00
CA PRO A 415 -2.83 19.25 4.94
C PRO A 415 -2.37 20.65 5.38
N ASP A 416 -1.06 20.88 5.51
CA ASP A 416 -0.46 22.11 6.02
C ASP A 416 0.89 22.41 5.36
N ASP A 417 1.46 23.59 5.63
CA ASP A 417 2.76 24.00 5.06
C ASP A 417 3.97 23.29 5.71
N PHE A 418 3.87 22.79 6.94
CA PHE A 418 4.94 22.02 7.60
C PHE A 418 5.17 20.69 6.88
N THR A 419 4.10 19.91 6.70
CA THR A 419 4.09 18.64 5.98
C THR A 419 4.50 18.81 4.51
N LYS A 420 4.03 19.87 3.84
CA LYS A 420 4.43 20.26 2.48
C LYS A 420 5.94 20.53 2.35
N ASN A 421 6.53 21.29 3.27
CA ASN A 421 7.96 21.59 3.27
C ASN A 421 8.78 20.33 3.57
N LEU A 422 8.42 19.61 4.63
CA LEU A 422 9.10 18.39 5.08
C LEU A 422 9.04 17.26 4.02
N PHE A 423 7.92 17.12 3.31
CA PHE A 423 7.80 16.18 2.19
C PHE A 423 8.69 16.56 1.01
N SER A 424 8.85 17.86 0.74
CA SER A 424 9.74 18.36 -0.31
C SER A 424 11.20 18.02 -0.01
N GLU A 425 11.60 18.00 1.27
CA GLU A 425 12.90 17.45 1.69
C GLU A 425 13.02 15.95 1.47
N VAL A 426 12.02 15.15 1.87
CA VAL A 426 12.01 13.68 1.68
C VAL A 426 12.17 13.33 0.20
N LEU A 427 11.48 14.04 -0.70
CA LEU A 427 11.67 13.88 -2.14
C LEU A 427 13.10 14.27 -2.58
N LYS A 428 13.63 15.39 -2.10
CA LYS A 428 14.99 15.86 -2.44
C LYS A 428 16.06 14.84 -2.02
N GLU A 429 16.00 14.33 -0.80
CA GLU A 429 16.91 13.30 -0.26
C GLU A 429 16.84 12.00 -1.07
N ASN A 430 15.63 11.55 -1.41
CA ASN A 430 15.41 10.37 -2.24
C ASN A 430 15.77 10.57 -3.73
N ASN A 431 16.22 11.79 -4.12
CA ASN A 431 16.50 12.19 -5.50
C ASN A 431 15.27 12.02 -6.42
N LEU A 432 14.13 12.51 -5.94
CA LEU A 432 12.82 12.52 -6.61
C LEU A 432 12.32 13.95 -6.85
N LYS A 433 11.36 14.10 -7.77
CA LYS A 433 10.60 15.33 -8.05
C LYS A 433 9.16 14.95 -8.39
N SER A 434 8.16 15.75 -7.99
CA SER A 434 6.73 15.44 -8.18
C SER A 434 6.32 15.04 -9.63
N PRO A 435 6.88 15.63 -10.70
CA PRO A 435 6.59 15.19 -12.07
C PRO A 435 7.03 13.76 -12.40
N MET A 436 7.98 13.16 -11.66
CA MET A 436 8.47 11.80 -11.92
C MET A 436 7.40 10.74 -11.66
N PHE A 437 6.43 11.01 -10.77
CA PHE A 437 5.31 10.12 -10.48
C PHE A 437 4.32 9.97 -11.67
N ASN A 438 4.48 10.74 -12.77
CA ASN A 438 3.68 10.63 -13.99
C ASN A 438 4.40 9.79 -15.07
N ILE A 439 4.23 8.47 -15.05
CA ILE A 439 5.00 7.52 -15.86
C ILE A 439 4.35 7.26 -17.23
N ARG A 440 4.33 8.27 -18.10
CA ARG A 440 3.71 8.22 -19.45
C ARG A 440 4.15 7.02 -20.33
N LYS A 441 5.35 6.46 -20.12
CA LYS A 441 5.90 5.33 -20.90
C LYS A 441 5.37 3.94 -20.47
N LEU A 442 4.77 3.81 -19.29
CA LEU A 442 4.31 2.54 -18.72
C LEU A 442 2.89 2.72 -18.19
N ARG A 443 1.89 2.61 -19.09
CA ARG A 443 0.48 2.89 -18.76
C ARG A 443 -0.09 1.99 -17.65
N GLN A 444 0.53 0.85 -17.37
CA GLN A 444 0.17 -0.02 -16.25
C GLN A 444 0.76 0.42 -14.88
N ALA A 445 1.68 1.39 -14.86
CA ALA A 445 2.31 1.91 -13.65
C ALA A 445 1.66 3.23 -13.24
N PHE A 446 1.08 3.28 -12.04
CA PHE A 446 0.47 4.49 -11.50
C PHE A 446 0.56 4.54 -9.97
N PHE A 447 0.65 5.75 -9.45
CA PHE A 447 0.60 6.06 -8.03
C PHE A 447 -0.83 6.47 -7.67
N LYS A 448 -1.40 5.86 -6.63
CA LYS A 448 -2.75 6.23 -6.16
C LYS A 448 -2.64 7.29 -5.08
N GLY A 449 -3.36 8.40 -5.23
CA GLY A 449 -3.57 9.39 -4.16
C GLY A 449 -4.57 8.86 -3.13
N ILE A 450 -4.18 7.83 -2.37
CA ILE A 450 -4.94 7.33 -1.21
C ILE A 450 -4.44 8.09 0.03
N GLU A 451 -5.36 8.46 0.91
CA GLU A 451 -5.05 9.13 2.17
C GLU A 451 -4.93 8.14 3.34
N ARG A 452 -4.13 8.49 4.35
CA ARG A 452 -3.81 7.62 5.49
C ARG A 452 -3.58 8.43 6.77
N LYS A 453 -4.26 8.09 7.87
CA LYS A 453 -3.98 8.66 9.20
C LYS A 453 -2.52 8.40 9.61
N ALA A 454 -1.84 9.41 10.15
CA ALA A 454 -0.44 9.32 10.57
C ALA A 454 -0.23 8.34 11.74
N ILE A 455 -1.15 8.33 12.70
CA ILE A 455 -1.19 7.37 13.82
C ILE A 455 -2.50 6.56 13.80
N VAL A 456 -2.54 5.48 14.57
CA VAL A 456 -3.73 4.66 14.81
C VAL A 456 -3.72 4.14 16.25
N THR A 457 -4.90 3.98 16.84
CA THR A 457 -5.11 3.32 18.14
C THR A 457 -5.92 2.04 17.90
N PRO A 458 -5.61 0.91 18.55
CA PRO A 458 -6.45 -0.29 18.48
C PRO A 458 -7.82 -0.03 19.13
N GLU A 459 -8.88 -0.32 18.39
CA GLU A 459 -10.26 -0.27 18.89
C GLU A 459 -10.66 -1.65 19.46
N ASP A 460 -11.63 -1.72 20.37
CA ASP A 460 -12.09 -2.96 21.02
C ASP A 460 -10.96 -3.84 21.63
N LEU A 461 -9.91 -3.21 22.19
CA LEU A 461 -8.71 -3.92 22.66
C LEU A 461 -8.96 -4.72 23.95
N VAL A 462 -9.10 -6.04 23.79
CA VAL A 462 -9.09 -7.03 24.87
C VAL A 462 -7.70 -7.66 24.98
N VAL A 463 -7.22 -7.80 26.22
CA VAL A 463 -5.90 -8.32 26.56
C VAL A 463 -6.08 -9.50 27.53
N ASP A 464 -5.40 -10.60 27.25
CA ASP A 464 -5.43 -11.85 28.03
C ASP A 464 -4.03 -12.47 28.04
N TYR A 465 -3.63 -13.16 29.11
CA TYR A 465 -2.31 -13.78 29.23
C TYR A 465 -2.33 -15.01 30.15
N ALA A 466 -1.48 -15.98 29.84
CA ALA A 466 -1.37 -17.25 30.55
C ALA A 466 0.01 -17.88 30.36
N GLU A 467 0.23 -19.06 30.94
CA GLU A 467 1.36 -19.93 30.55
C GLU A 467 1.29 -20.31 29.06
N ASP A 468 2.45 -20.41 28.42
CA ASP A 468 2.59 -20.79 27.02
C ASP A 468 2.60 -22.31 26.86
N GLU A 469 1.56 -22.87 26.23
CA GLU A 469 1.45 -24.33 26.06
C GLU A 469 2.48 -24.94 25.09
N ILE A 470 3.30 -24.10 24.43
CA ILE A 470 4.35 -24.51 23.49
C ILE A 470 5.76 -24.27 24.08
N TYR A 471 5.91 -23.30 24.99
CA TYR A 471 7.21 -22.89 25.53
C TYR A 471 7.22 -22.99 27.06
N GLN A 472 7.70 -24.13 27.57
CA GLN A 472 7.73 -24.42 29.01
C GLN A 472 8.44 -23.33 29.82
N GLY A 473 7.82 -22.84 30.90
CA GLY A 473 8.36 -21.75 31.73
C GLY A 473 8.40 -20.39 31.02
N LYS A 474 7.42 -20.14 30.13
CA LYS A 474 7.20 -18.87 29.43
C LYS A 474 5.71 -18.53 29.42
N LYS A 475 5.41 -17.24 29.29
CA LYS A 475 4.06 -16.72 29.12
C LYS A 475 3.70 -16.57 27.64
N LYS A 476 2.40 -16.52 27.38
CA LYS A 476 1.80 -16.03 26.13
C LYS A 476 0.89 -14.83 26.42
N LEU A 477 0.78 -13.93 25.44
CA LEU A 477 -0.07 -12.74 25.48
C LEU A 477 -1.03 -12.80 24.28
N THR A 478 -2.34 -12.87 24.55
CA THR A 478 -3.41 -12.82 23.57
C THR A 478 -3.94 -11.39 23.46
N LEU A 479 -3.91 -10.82 22.25
CA LEU A 479 -4.42 -9.48 21.95
C LEU A 479 -5.56 -9.60 20.94
N LYS A 480 -6.76 -9.17 21.31
CA LYS A 480 -7.92 -9.08 20.40
C LYS A 480 -8.29 -7.62 20.19
N PHE A 481 -8.42 -7.16 18.96
CA PHE A 481 -8.67 -5.74 18.65
C PHE A 481 -9.14 -5.53 17.21
N PHE A 482 -9.75 -4.39 16.93
CA PHE A 482 -10.03 -3.89 15.58
C PHE A 482 -8.96 -2.88 15.13
N LEU A 483 -8.66 -2.87 13.84
CA LEU A 483 -7.97 -1.76 13.18
C LEU A 483 -8.67 -1.38 11.86
N PRO A 484 -8.77 -0.08 11.54
CA PRO A 484 -9.35 0.39 10.28
C PRO A 484 -8.47 0.03 9.07
N ARG A 485 -9.08 0.09 7.88
CA ARG A 485 -8.49 -0.39 6.62
C ARG A 485 -7.08 0.16 6.33
N GLY A 486 -6.21 -0.73 5.86
CA GLY A 486 -4.83 -0.43 5.53
C GLY A 486 -3.86 -0.38 6.73
N CYS A 487 -4.33 -0.46 7.96
CA CYS A 487 -3.47 -0.64 9.13
C CYS A 487 -2.97 -2.10 9.21
N TYR A 488 -1.87 -2.32 9.93
CA TYR A 488 -1.20 -3.62 10.05
C TYR A 488 -1.15 -4.06 11.51
N GLY A 489 -1.77 -5.20 11.86
CA GLY A 489 -1.71 -5.74 13.24
C GLY A 489 -0.29 -6.03 13.72
N THR A 490 0.62 -6.38 12.81
CA THR A 490 2.06 -6.53 13.08
C THR A 490 2.75 -5.24 13.52
N MET A 491 2.25 -4.05 13.15
CA MET A 491 2.78 -2.79 13.66
C MET A 491 2.47 -2.59 15.15
N PHE A 492 1.30 -3.03 15.62
CA PHE A 492 0.98 -2.98 17.05
C PHE A 492 1.92 -3.90 17.85
N ILE A 493 2.17 -5.13 17.36
CA ILE A 493 3.14 -6.04 18.00
C ILE A 493 4.55 -5.41 18.02
N LYS A 494 5.01 -4.82 16.91
CA LYS A 494 6.30 -4.11 16.89
C LYS A 494 6.34 -2.92 17.84
N ARG A 495 5.25 -2.16 18.01
CA ARG A 495 5.16 -1.06 18.99
C ARG A 495 5.33 -1.55 20.43
N LEU A 496 4.77 -2.71 20.78
CA LEU A 496 4.85 -3.25 22.15
C LEU A 496 6.24 -3.82 22.48
N PHE A 497 6.89 -4.48 21.50
CA PHE A 497 8.13 -5.24 21.70
C PHE A 497 9.33 -4.61 20.96
N CYS A 498 9.51 -3.29 21.11
CA CYS A 498 10.68 -2.51 20.65
C CYS A 498 11.25 -1.59 21.75
#